data_AF-A0A4R5YCW9-F1
#
_entry.id   AF-A0A4R5YCW9-F1
#
_cell.length_a   1.000
_cell.length_b   1.000
_cell.length_c   1.000
_cell.angle_alpha   90.00
_cell.angle_beta   90.00
_cell.angle_gamma   90.00
#
_symmetry.space_group_name_H-M   'P 1'
#
loop_
_entity.id
_entity.type
_entity.pdbx_description
1 polymer ?
#
loop_
_entity_poly.entity_id
_entity_poly.type
_entity_poly.pdbx_seq_one_letter_code
_entity_poly.pdbx_strand_id
1 'polypeptide(L)'
;MLWWSWVLLWTVLVLLGAAFLGLMLWRLVKTFFVLLRDTETVAGEFAQRWDDAAAGVQRPVRAAPDPALFTPVGQAVADYRVGRDQRETARLRRRIERKDLMGQPQRISDLRRAERKGMFHG
;
A
#
# COMPACT_ATOMS: atom_id res chain seq x y z
N MET A 1 6.42 28.61 -57.82
CA MET A 1 6.43 27.14 -58.00
C MET A 1 6.15 26.48 -56.66
N LEU A 2 4.88 26.26 -56.32
CA LEU A 2 4.39 25.73 -55.03
C LEU A 2 4.62 24.21 -54.83
N TRP A 3 5.51 23.58 -55.59
CA TRP A 3 5.82 22.17 -55.40
C TRP A 3 6.56 21.92 -54.08
N TRP A 4 7.53 22.77 -53.73
CA TRP A 4 8.32 22.60 -52.50
C TRP A 4 7.50 22.61 -51.21
N SER A 5 6.41 23.38 -51.15
CA SER A 5 5.53 23.40 -49.97
C SER A 5 4.87 22.05 -49.70
N TRP A 6 4.61 21.25 -50.73
CA TRP A 6 4.04 19.92 -50.57
C TRP A 6 4.99 18.98 -49.85
N VAL A 7 6.28 18.99 -50.23
CA VAL A 7 7.32 18.17 -49.58
C VAL A 7 7.48 18.58 -48.12
N LEU A 8 7.51 19.88 -47.84
CA LEU A 8 7.61 20.39 -46.47
C LEU A 8 6.42 19.95 -45.61
N LEU A 9 5.20 19.95 -46.16
CA LEU A 9 4.00 19.52 -45.45
C LEU A 9 4.10 18.06 -45.01
N TRP A 10 4.50 17.16 -45.93
CA TRP A 10 4.68 15.75 -45.60
C TRP A 10 5.83 15.52 -44.62
N THR A 11 6.94 16.23 -44.75
CA THR A 11 8.07 16.11 -43.81
C THR A 11 7.67 16.52 -42.40
N VAL A 12 6.95 17.64 -42.24
CA VAL A 12 6.45 18.07 -40.94
C VAL A 12 5.46 17.06 -40.38
N LEU A 13 4.55 16.53 -41.20
CA LEU A 13 3.57 15.53 -40.78
C LEU A 13 4.25 14.24 -40.28
N VAL A 14 5.25 13.73 -41.01
CA VAL A 14 6.02 12.55 -40.62
C VAL A 14 6.84 12.81 -39.36
N LEU A 15 7.50 13.96 -39.25
CA LEU A 15 8.25 14.35 -38.06
C LEU A 15 7.34 14.45 -36.83
N LEU A 16 6.16 15.04 -36.98
CA LEU A 16 5.19 15.14 -35.89
C LEU A 16 4.73 13.76 -35.44
N GLY A 17 4.43 12.86 -36.39
CA GLY A 17 4.06 11.47 -36.11
C GLY A 17 5.19 10.69 -35.44
N ALA A 18 6.42 10.82 -35.94
CA ALA A 18 7.60 10.18 -35.36
C ALA A 18 7.91 10.71 -33.96
N ALA A 19 7.80 12.02 -33.73
CA ALA A 19 7.96 12.62 -32.41
C ALA A 19 6.89 12.12 -31.44
N PHE A 20 5.64 12.03 -31.88
CA PHE A 20 4.54 11.51 -31.07
C PHE A 20 4.76 10.03 -30.69
N LEU A 21 5.10 9.18 -31.67
CA LEU A 21 5.39 7.76 -31.45
C LEU A 21 6.62 7.57 -30.57
N GLY A 22 7.68 8.36 -30.78
CA GLY A 22 8.89 8.33 -29.96
C GLY A 22 8.62 8.73 -28.51
N LEU A 23 7.83 9.79 -28.29
CA LEU A 23 7.38 10.20 -26.95
C LEU A 23 6.51 9.12 -26.27
N MET A 24 5.57 8.54 -27.01
CA MET A 24 4.74 7.44 -26.51
C MET A 24 5.57 6.23 -26.13
N LEU A 25 6.48 5.81 -27.01
CA LEU A 25 7.37 4.67 -26.78
C LEU A 25 8.26 4.92 -25.57
N TRP A 26 8.89 6.09 -25.48
CA TRP A 26 9.71 6.46 -24.33
C TRP A 26 8.92 6.45 -23.03
N ARG A 27 7.71 7.02 -23.02
CA ARG A 27 6.84 6.96 -21.85
C ARG A 27 6.49 5.53 -21.46
N LEU A 28 6.09 4.71 -22.43
CA LEU A 28 5.71 3.32 -22.19
C LEU A 28 6.87 2.51 -21.61
N VAL A 29 8.06 2.65 -22.21
CA VAL A 29 9.28 1.99 -21.74
C VAL A 29 9.64 2.46 -20.32
N LYS A 30 9.60 3.77 -20.05
CA LYS A 30 9.87 4.31 -18.71
C LYS A 30 8.89 3.75 -17.68
N THR A 31 7.59 3.76 -18.00
CA THR A 31 6.55 3.22 -17.14
C THR A 31 6.75 1.73 -16.90
N PHE A 32 7.05 0.96 -17.95
CA PHE A 32 7.31 -0.48 -17.86
C PHE A 32 8.50 -0.79 -16.94
N PHE A 33 9.61 -0.05 -17.03
CA PHE A 33 10.76 -0.25 -16.13
C PHE A 33 10.43 0.08 -14.66
N VAL A 34 9.58 1.07 -14.41
CA VAL A 34 9.09 1.36 -13.05
C VAL A 34 8.24 0.19 -12.54
N LEU A 35 7.29 -0.30 -13.35
CA LEU A 35 6.48 -1.47 -13.03
C LEU A 35 7.33 -2.73 -12.77
N LEU A 36 8.41 -2.94 -13.53
CA LEU A 36 9.30 -4.09 -13.37
C LEU A 36 10.05 -4.02 -12.02
N ARG A 37 10.49 -2.83 -11.63
CA ARG A 37 11.15 -2.60 -10.33
C ARG A 37 10.17 -2.80 -9.17
N ASP A 38 8.92 -2.37 -9.34
CA ASP A 38 7.87 -2.57 -8.33
C ASP A 38 7.40 -4.03 -8.26
N THR A 39 7.53 -4.79 -9.34
CA THR A 39 7.21 -6.23 -9.33
C THR A 39 8.32 -7.06 -8.69
N GLU A 40 9.58 -6.63 -8.74
CA GLU A 40 10.68 -7.31 -8.02
C GLU A 40 10.48 -7.28 -6.49
N THR A 41 10.01 -6.15 -5.95
CA THR A 41 9.72 -6.03 -4.50
C THR A 41 8.55 -6.92 -4.10
N VAL A 42 7.46 -6.89 -4.86
CA VAL A 42 6.28 -7.72 -4.60
C VAL A 42 6.58 -9.20 -4.81
N ALA A 43 7.39 -9.56 -5.80
CA ALA A 43 7.82 -10.94 -6.04
C ALA A 43 8.72 -11.45 -4.91
N GLY A 44 9.63 -10.62 -4.39
CA GLY A 44 10.45 -10.94 -3.22
C GLY A 44 9.61 -11.18 -1.96
N GLU A 45 8.66 -10.29 -1.67
CA GLU A 45 7.73 -10.46 -0.54
C GLU A 45 6.85 -11.71 -0.70
N PHE A 46 6.41 -12.01 -1.92
CA PHE A 46 5.62 -13.19 -2.22
C PHE A 46 6.44 -14.47 -2.04
N ALA A 47 7.68 -14.50 -2.56
CA ALA A 47 8.59 -15.63 -2.40
C ALA A 47 8.91 -15.88 -0.93
N GLN A 48 9.24 -14.83 -0.18
CA GLN A 48 9.49 -14.95 1.26
C GLN A 48 8.27 -15.49 2.02
N ARG A 49 7.07 -15.00 1.69
CA ARG A 49 5.83 -15.51 2.30
C ARG A 49 5.51 -16.95 1.89
N TRP A 50 5.88 -17.34 0.68
CA TRP A 50 5.74 -18.71 0.20
C TRP A 50 6.69 -19.64 0.95
N ASP A 51 7.94 -19.22 1.12
CA ASP A 51 8.95 -19.95 1.90
C ASP A 51 8.55 -20.05 3.38
N ASP A 52 8.02 -18.99 4.00
CA ASP A 52 7.47 -19.02 5.36
C ASP A 52 6.30 -20.01 5.49
N ALA A 53 5.41 -20.05 4.49
CA ALA A 53 4.30 -20.98 4.46
C ALA A 53 4.77 -22.43 4.26
N ALA A 54 5.75 -22.65 3.39
CA ALA A 54 6.36 -23.95 3.12
C ALA A 54 7.20 -24.46 4.30
N ALA A 55 7.87 -23.56 5.03
CA ALA A 55 8.60 -23.84 6.26
C ALA A 55 7.66 -24.18 7.45
N GLY A 56 6.35 -24.21 7.23
CA GLY A 56 5.39 -24.57 8.26
C GLY A 56 5.36 -23.56 9.40
N VAL A 57 5.68 -22.29 9.13
CA VAL A 57 5.39 -21.20 10.06
C VAL A 57 3.88 -21.15 10.19
N GLN A 58 3.36 -21.90 11.16
CA GLN A 58 1.95 -21.93 11.47
C GLN A 58 1.60 -20.50 11.82
N ARG A 59 0.91 -19.83 10.90
CA ARG A 59 0.17 -18.62 11.26
C ARG A 59 -0.66 -19.01 12.46
N PRO A 60 -0.56 -18.29 13.59
CA PRO A 60 -1.37 -18.59 14.75
C PRO A 60 -2.82 -18.49 14.29
N VAL A 61 -3.44 -19.64 14.04
CA VAL A 61 -4.88 -19.74 13.92
C VAL A 61 -5.38 -19.17 15.23
N ARG A 62 -6.21 -18.13 15.13
CA ARG A 62 -6.70 -17.45 16.32
C ARG A 62 -7.29 -18.51 17.23
N ALA A 63 -6.63 -18.73 18.37
CA ALA A 63 -7.08 -19.73 19.33
C ALA A 63 -8.56 -19.48 19.61
N ALA A 64 -9.34 -20.57 19.60
CA ALA A 64 -10.74 -20.48 20.00
C ALA A 64 -10.78 -19.79 21.38
N PRO A 65 -11.64 -18.78 21.58
CA PRO A 65 -11.75 -18.13 22.88
C PRO A 65 -12.05 -19.18 23.94
N ASP A 66 -11.30 -19.18 25.05
CA ASP A 66 -11.61 -20.08 26.15
C ASP A 66 -13.04 -19.82 26.66
N PRO A 67 -13.84 -20.87 26.89
CA PRO A 67 -15.19 -20.69 27.41
C PRO A 67 -15.13 -20.07 28.81
N ALA A 68 -15.60 -18.83 28.93
CA ALA A 68 -15.57 -18.03 30.15
C ALA A 68 -16.57 -18.48 31.24
N LEU A 69 -16.97 -19.76 31.24
CA LEU A 69 -18.02 -20.30 32.11
C LEU A 69 -17.68 -20.17 33.60
N PHE A 70 -16.40 -20.14 33.95
CA PHE A 70 -15.92 -20.06 35.34
C PHE A 70 -15.13 -18.78 35.65
N THR A 71 -15.08 -17.83 34.71
CA THR A 71 -14.35 -16.58 34.93
C THR A 71 -15.17 -15.64 35.82
N PRO A 72 -14.61 -15.09 36.91
CA PRO A 72 -15.28 -14.06 37.70
C PRO A 72 -15.69 -12.87 36.82
N VAL A 73 -16.91 -12.35 37.01
CA VAL A 73 -17.46 -11.26 36.17
C VAL A 73 -16.53 -10.04 36.11
N GLY A 74 -15.89 -9.67 37.22
CA GLY A 74 -14.94 -8.56 37.28
C GLY A 74 -13.74 -8.76 36.35
N GLN A 75 -13.21 -9.99 36.27
CA GLN A 75 -12.12 -10.34 35.37
C GLN A 75 -12.59 -10.33 33.91
N ALA A 76 -13.74 -10.94 33.62
CA ALA A 76 -14.31 -10.95 32.26
C ALA A 76 -14.56 -9.53 31.70
N VAL A 77 -15.02 -8.60 32.56
CA VAL A 77 -15.21 -7.19 32.17
C VAL A 77 -13.87 -6.49 31.94
N ALA A 78 -12.86 -6.74 32.78
CA ALA A 78 -11.52 -6.19 32.59
C ALA A 78 -10.91 -6.67 31.25
N ASP A 79 -10.97 -7.98 30.98
CA ASP A 79 -10.47 -8.58 29.74
C ASP A 79 -11.20 -8.04 28.51
N TYR A 80 -12.52 -7.88 28.60
CA TYR A 80 -13.30 -7.27 27.54
C TYR A 80 -12.86 -5.82 27.25
N ARG A 81 -12.65 -5.00 28.29
CA ARG A 81 -12.21 -3.60 28.14
C ARG A 81 -10.83 -3.53 27.49
N VAL A 82 -9.87 -4.33 27.98
CA VAL A 82 -8.53 -4.42 27.39
C VAL A 82 -8.61 -4.85 25.93
N GLY A 83 -9.36 -5.91 25.61
CA GLY A 83 -9.53 -6.39 24.25
C GLY A 83 -10.27 -5.41 23.33
N ARG A 84 -11.17 -4.58 23.86
CA ARG A 84 -11.82 -3.49 23.10
C ARG A 84 -10.81 -2.40 22.77
N ASP A 85 -10.00 -1.98 23.75
CA ASP A 85 -9.02 -0.92 23.58
C ASP A 85 -7.93 -1.31 22.59
N GLN A 86 -7.45 -2.57 22.66
CA GLN A 86 -6.52 -3.15 21.69
C GLN A 86 -7.08 -3.16 20.25
N ARG A 87 -8.37 -3.47 20.09
CA ARG A 87 -9.02 -3.44 18.77
C ARG A 87 -9.13 -2.01 18.23
N GLU A 88 -9.40 -1.05 19.10
CA GLU A 88 -9.49 0.36 18.72
C GLU A 88 -8.10 0.93 18.34
N THR A 89 -7.06 0.65 19.13
CA THR A 89 -5.68 1.05 18.81
C THR A 89 -5.20 0.44 17.50
N ALA A 90 -5.43 -0.86 17.29
CA ALA A 90 -5.02 -1.54 16.05
C ALA A 90 -5.71 -0.95 14.81
N ARG A 91 -6.98 -0.55 14.91
CA ARG A 91 -7.69 0.12 13.81
C ARG A 91 -7.15 1.52 13.53
N LEU A 92 -6.84 2.28 14.59
CA LEU A 92 -6.24 3.61 14.46
C LEU A 92 -4.88 3.51 13.77
N ARG A 93 -4.00 2.62 14.26
CA ARG A 93 -2.66 2.40 13.70
C ARG A 93 -2.70 2.05 12.21
N ARG A 94 -3.50 1.06 11.82
CA ARG A 94 -3.66 0.69 10.40
C ARG A 94 -4.15 1.81 9.51
N ARG A 95 -4.99 2.72 10.03
CA ARG A 95 -5.47 3.88 9.26
C ARG A 95 -4.35 4.88 9.03
N ILE A 96 -3.56 5.15 10.07
CA ILE A 96 -2.46 6.10 10.02
C ILE A 96 -1.35 5.57 9.11
N GLU A 97 -0.91 4.32 9.29
CA GLU A 97 0.10 3.65 8.43
C GLU A 97 -0.34 3.64 6.95
N ARG A 98 -1.60 3.30 6.67
CA ARG A 98 -2.11 3.29 5.29
C ARG A 98 -2.02 4.66 4.63
N LYS A 99 -2.32 5.73 5.36
CA LYS A 99 -2.25 7.10 4.83
C LYS A 99 -0.82 7.55 4.62
N ASP A 100 0.07 7.17 5.53
CA ASP A 100 1.49 7.47 5.47
C ASP A 100 2.13 6.86 4.21
N LEU A 101 1.84 5.59 3.94
CA LEU A 101 2.27 4.89 2.73
C LEU A 101 1.76 5.54 1.44
N MET A 102 0.60 6.21 1.49
CA MET A 102 0.01 6.90 0.35
C MET A 102 0.43 8.39 0.25
N GLY A 103 1.26 8.89 1.18
CA GLY A 103 1.64 10.31 1.25
C GLY A 103 0.44 11.24 1.53
N GLN A 104 -0.64 10.73 2.11
CA GLN A 104 -1.85 11.49 2.35
C GLN A 104 -1.81 12.21 3.70
N PRO A 105 -2.40 13.42 3.81
CA PRO A 105 -2.47 14.13 5.08
C PRO A 105 -3.26 13.33 6.15
N GLN A 106 -2.65 13.29 7.33
CA GLN A 106 -3.20 12.68 8.54
C GLN A 106 -4.34 13.53 9.11
N ARG A 107 -5.30 12.90 9.80
CA ARG A 107 -6.31 13.65 10.56
C ARG A 107 -5.75 14.04 11.92
N ILE A 108 -5.84 15.31 12.31
CA ILE A 108 -5.37 15.81 13.62
C ILE A 108 -6.06 15.06 14.79
N SER A 109 -7.32 14.67 14.63
CA SER A 109 -8.04 13.86 15.63
C SER A 109 -7.37 12.49 15.85
N ASP A 110 -6.87 11.89 14.77
CA ASP A 110 -6.27 10.56 14.79
C ASP A 110 -4.87 10.64 15.41
N LEU A 111 -4.09 11.69 15.09
CA LEU A 111 -2.79 11.96 15.72
C LEU A 111 -2.91 12.24 17.23
N ARG A 112 -3.81 13.13 17.66
CA ARG A 112 -4.06 13.38 19.10
C ARG A 112 -4.56 12.15 19.84
N ARG A 113 -5.30 11.28 19.15
CA ARG A 113 -5.75 10.01 19.73
C ARG A 113 -4.60 9.01 19.82
N ALA A 114 -3.67 9.01 18.87
CA ALA A 114 -2.47 8.19 18.90
C ALA A 114 -1.53 8.64 20.03
N GLU A 115 -1.29 9.95 20.15
CA GLU A 115 -0.49 10.58 21.21
C GLU A 115 -1.02 10.24 22.61
N ARG A 116 -2.33 10.38 22.84
CA ARG A 116 -2.96 9.98 24.11
C ARG A 116 -2.80 8.50 24.45
N LYS A 117 -2.61 7.66 23.44
CA LYS A 117 -2.37 6.22 23.60
C LYS A 117 -0.87 5.88 23.56
N GLY A 118 0.03 6.87 23.62
CA GLY A 118 1.48 6.68 23.60
C GLY A 118 2.05 6.21 22.25
N MET A 119 1.25 6.29 21.17
CA MET A 119 1.69 5.97 19.82
C MET A 119 2.23 7.24 19.17
N PHE A 120 3.53 7.45 19.23
CA PHE A 120 4.20 8.58 18.56
C PHE A 120 4.31 8.29 17.06
N HIS A 121 3.78 9.19 16.23
CA HIS A 121 4.10 9.28 14.80
C HIS A 121 5.02 10.47 14.63
N GLY A 122 6.28 10.21 14.29
CA GLY A 122 7.32 11.19 14.01
C GLY A 122 8.06 10.79 12.76
#